data_AF-A0A2N5FRD6-F1
#
_entry.id   AF-A0A2N5FRD6-F1
#
_cell.length_a   1.000
_cell.length_b   1.000
_cell.length_c   1.000
_cell.angle_alpha   90.00
_cell.angle_beta   90.00
_cell.angle_gamma   90.00
#
_symmetry.space_group_name_H-M   'P 1'
#
loop_
_entity.id
_entity.type
_entity.pdbx_description
1 polymer ?
#
loop_
_entity_poly.entity_id
_entity_poly.type
_entity_poly.pdbx_seq_one_letter_code
_entity_poly.pdbx_strand_id
1 'polypeptide(L)'
;MPIIILFLVIVFFVPIVSWVLFSLLGILMLFYKALPYILAGFAVIGVSLFLLNKTIDFSLSSKFGRKKSIGEFTKELVDQNENIIFDIGVNWHNAISIGRYYLINEKFENCPTYKKLKKDDKEKMELVIEKIFTPALSEVKRKTKFPVDKKRR
;
A
#
# COMPACT_ATOMS: atom_id res chain seq x y z
N MET A 1 52.55 45.19 28.34
CA MET A 1 52.40 44.18 27.26
C MET A 1 51.13 43.30 27.37
N PRO A 2 50.67 42.78 28.53
CA PRO A 2 49.53 41.82 28.54
C PRO A 2 48.15 42.45 28.23
N ILE A 3 47.95 43.73 28.55
CA ILE A 3 46.66 44.44 28.37
C ILE A 3 46.28 44.60 26.89
N ILE A 4 47.27 44.82 26.02
CA ILE A 4 47.05 45.01 24.57
C ILE A 4 46.64 43.69 23.92
N ILE A 5 47.21 42.57 24.36
CA ILE A 5 46.86 41.22 23.89
C ILE A 5 45.45 40.86 24.34
N LEU A 6 45.09 41.17 25.59
CA LEU A 6 43.74 40.95 26.12
C LEU A 6 42.69 41.76 25.35
N PHE A 7 43.00 43.01 25.01
CA PHE A 7 42.11 43.86 24.22
C PHE A 7 41.92 43.33 22.79
N LEU A 8 43.00 42.91 22.13
CA LEU A 8 42.93 42.27 20.81
C LEU A 8 42.09 40.99 20.83
N VAL A 9 42.28 40.13 21.84
CA VAL A 9 41.48 38.91 21.99
C VAL A 9 39.99 39.25 22.13
N ILE A 10 39.61 40.20 22.96
CA ILE A 10 38.20 40.58 23.13
C ILE A 10 37.61 41.15 21.84
N VAL A 11 38.34 42.04 21.16
CA VAL A 11 37.88 42.71 19.92
C VAL A 11 37.66 41.71 18.78
N PHE A 12 38.48 40.66 18.67
CA PHE A 12 38.33 39.66 17.61
C PHE A 12 37.42 38.50 18.00
N PHE A 13 37.47 38.04 19.25
CA PHE A 13 36.77 36.82 19.67
C PHE A 13 35.28 37.05 19.91
N VAL A 14 34.89 38.19 20.48
CA VAL A 14 33.49 38.53 20.75
C VAL A 14 32.63 38.60 19.47
N PRO A 15 33.03 39.31 18.39
CA PRO A 15 32.22 39.36 17.18
C PRO A 15 32.16 38.01 16.46
N ILE A 16 33.22 37.20 16.51
CA ILE A 16 33.21 35.84 15.95
C ILE A 16 32.18 34.97 16.67
N VAL A 17 32.22 34.94 18.01
CA VAL A 17 31.27 34.16 18.82
C VAL A 17 29.84 34.66 18.59
N SER A 18 29.64 35.98 18.52
CA SER A 18 28.32 36.57 18.28
C SER A 18 27.77 36.23 16.88
N TRP A 19 28.62 36.27 15.84
CA TRP A 19 28.26 35.85 14.48
C TRP A 19 27.86 34.38 14.41
N VAL A 20 28.62 33.51 15.06
CA VAL A 20 28.33 32.07 15.12
C VAL A 20 27.00 31.82 15.84
N LEU A 21 26.75 32.48 16.97
CA LEU A 21 25.48 32.37 17.70
C LEU A 21 24.30 32.81 16.84
N PHE A 22 24.43 33.95 16.15
CA PHE A 22 23.36 34.50 15.31
C PHE A 22 23.07 33.62 14.10
N SER A 23 24.11 33.05 13.49
CA SER A 23 23.98 32.08 12.38
C SER A 23 23.27 30.81 12.84
N LEU A 24 23.60 30.31 14.04
CA LEU A 24 22.95 29.13 14.62
C LEU A 24 21.46 29.37 14.91
N LEU A 25 21.13 30.54 15.47
CA LEU A 25 19.76 30.98 15.70
C LEU A 25 18.95 31.11 14.41
N GLY A 26 19.56 31.64 13.34
CA GLY A 26 18.94 31.74 12.02
C GLY A 26 18.63 30.37 11.42
N ILE A 27 19.56 29.42 11.52
CA ILE A 27 19.36 28.04 11.07
C ILE A 27 18.23 27.37 11.88
N LEU A 28 18.22 27.53 13.21
CA LEU A 28 17.18 26.96 14.07
C LEU A 28 15.78 27.49 13.71
N MET A 29 15.65 28.78 13.39
CA MET A 29 14.39 29.36 12.92
C MET A 29 13.92 28.78 11.58
N LEU A 30 14.84 28.51 10.65
CA LEU A 30 14.51 27.88 9.37
C LEU A 30 14.03 26.44 9.57
N PHE A 31 14.68 25.67 10.45
CA PHE A 31 14.24 24.33 10.81
C PHE A 31 12.88 24.33 11.51
N TYR A 32 12.64 25.25 12.44
CA TYR A 32 11.35 25.37 13.12
C TYR A 32 10.22 25.70 12.15
N LYS A 33 10.48 26.54 11.15
CA LYS A 33 9.50 26.87 10.11
C LYS A 33 9.28 25.72 9.13
N ALA A 34 10.30 24.92 8.83
CA ALA A 34 10.21 23.78 7.92
C ALA A 34 9.60 22.51 8.55
N LEU A 35 9.77 22.31 9.85
CA LEU A 35 9.27 21.16 10.60
C LEU A 35 7.77 20.87 10.44
N PRO A 36 6.84 21.86 10.52
CA PRO A 36 5.42 21.58 10.34
C PRO A 36 5.06 21.13 8.92
N TYR A 37 5.79 21.59 7.90
CA TYR A 37 5.58 21.15 6.51
C TYR A 37 6.02 19.70 6.30
N ILE A 38 7.12 19.29 6.94
CA ILE A 38 7.58 17.89 6.92
C ILE A 38 6.56 16.99 7.63
N LEU A 39 6.07 17.41 8.81
CA LEU A 39 5.02 16.68 9.54
C LEU A 39 3.72 16.56 8.74
N ALA A 40 3.28 17.64 8.09
CA ALA A 40 2.11 17.63 7.23
C ALA A 40 2.30 16.71 6.02
N GLY A 41 3.49 16.67 5.42
CA GLY A 41 3.83 15.73 4.36
C GLY A 41 3.70 14.26 4.79
N PHE A 42 4.23 13.90 5.97
CA PHE A 42 4.08 12.56 6.52
C PHE A 42 2.61 12.23 6.85
N ALA A 43 1.84 13.19 7.36
CA ALA A 43 0.41 13.00 7.63
C ALA A 43 -0.38 12.77 6.34
N VAL A 44 -0.11 13.51 5.27
CA VAL A 44 -0.76 13.33 3.96
C VAL A 44 -0.39 11.99 3.34
N ILE A 45 0.88 11.56 3.45
CA ILE A 45 1.31 10.24 2.99
C ILE A 45 0.65 9.14 3.81
N GLY A 46 0.60 9.26 5.13
CA GLY A 46 -0.05 8.30 6.04
C GLY A 46 -1.55 8.19 5.80
N VAL A 47 -2.25 9.33 5.60
CA VAL A 47 -3.68 9.35 5.28
C VAL A 47 -3.93 8.82 3.88
N SER A 48 -3.07 9.11 2.90
CA SER A 48 -3.18 8.54 1.54
C SER A 48 -2.94 7.03 1.55
N LEU A 49 -1.98 6.53 2.33
CA LEU A 49 -1.73 5.10 2.51
C LEU A 49 -2.89 4.43 3.25
N PHE A 50 -3.47 5.09 4.26
CA PHE A 50 -4.64 4.61 5.00
C PHE A 50 -5.90 4.61 4.13
N LEU A 51 -6.10 5.62 3.29
CA LEU A 51 -7.20 5.68 2.33
C LEU A 51 -7.02 4.65 1.21
N LEU A 52 -5.78 4.42 0.72
CA LEU A 52 -5.49 3.31 -0.20
C LEU A 52 -5.80 1.96 0.46
N ASN A 53 -5.42 1.79 1.73
CA ASN A 53 -5.67 0.56 2.46
C ASN A 53 -7.18 0.34 2.73
N LYS A 54 -7.94 1.41 2.98
CA LYS A 54 -9.41 1.35 3.16
C LYS A 54 -10.20 1.24 1.85
N THR A 55 -9.71 1.75 0.73
CA THR A 55 -10.40 1.64 -0.58
C THR A 55 -10.18 0.29 -1.26
N ILE A 56 -9.22 -0.51 -0.81
CA ILE A 56 -9.02 -1.92 -1.23
C ILE A 56 -9.87 -2.89 -0.37
N ASP A 57 -10.80 -2.39 0.44
CA ASP A 57 -12.00 -3.13 0.81
C ASP A 57 -13.10 -2.81 -0.20
N PHE A 58 -12.95 -3.32 -1.42
CA PHE A 58 -14.07 -3.49 -2.34
C PHE A 58 -15.10 -4.37 -1.62
N SER A 59 -16.08 -3.75 -0.97
CA SER A 59 -17.21 -4.47 -0.40
C SER A 59 -18.06 -4.94 -1.57
N LEU A 60 -18.00 -6.22 -1.88
CA LEU A 60 -18.95 -6.83 -2.78
C LEU A 60 -20.30 -6.84 -2.06
N SER A 61 -21.22 -6.01 -2.55
CA SER A 61 -22.64 -6.11 -2.21
C SER A 61 -23.15 -7.43 -2.80
N SER A 62 -22.97 -8.50 -2.04
CA SER A 62 -23.54 -9.81 -2.34
C SER A 62 -25.05 -9.80 -2.10
N LYS A 63 -25.76 -10.67 -2.82
CA LYS A 63 -27.22 -10.88 -2.84
C LYS A 63 -27.87 -11.21 -1.48
N PHE A 64 -27.14 -11.10 -0.37
CA PHE A 64 -27.51 -11.51 1.00
C PHE A 64 -27.53 -10.37 2.03
N GLY A 65 -27.31 -9.11 1.64
CA GLY A 65 -27.49 -7.96 2.55
C GLY A 65 -26.43 -7.81 3.66
N ARG A 66 -25.36 -8.61 3.66
CA ARG A 66 -24.17 -8.38 4.50
C ARG A 66 -23.00 -7.96 3.62
N LYS A 67 -22.39 -6.82 3.94
CA LYS A 67 -21.13 -6.37 3.33
C LYS A 67 -20.04 -7.39 3.72
N LYS A 68 -19.57 -8.18 2.75
CA LYS A 68 -18.40 -9.04 2.92
C LYS A 68 -17.22 -8.43 2.17
N SER A 69 -16.03 -8.47 2.77
CA SER A 69 -14.80 -8.05 2.09
C SER A 69 -14.46 -9.02 0.96
N ILE A 70 -13.73 -8.58 -0.08
CA ILE A 70 -13.20 -9.50 -1.09
C ILE A 70 -12.37 -10.61 -0.45
N GLY A 71 -11.64 -10.32 0.64
CA GLY A 71 -10.87 -11.34 1.35
C GLY A 71 -11.75 -12.45 1.91
N GLU A 72 -12.85 -12.10 2.57
CA GLU A 72 -13.84 -13.05 3.10
C GLU A 72 -14.54 -13.83 1.98
N PHE A 73 -14.92 -13.14 0.90
CA PHE A 73 -15.56 -13.78 -0.26
C PHE A 73 -14.61 -14.75 -0.98
N THR A 74 -13.34 -14.39 -1.13
CA THR A 74 -12.32 -15.24 -1.74
C THR A 74 -12.07 -16.48 -0.88
N LYS A 75 -12.01 -16.30 0.44
CA LYS A 75 -11.87 -17.41 1.39
C LYS A 75 -13.08 -18.34 1.32
N GLU A 76 -14.29 -17.79 1.34
CA GLU A 76 -15.52 -18.57 1.22
C GLU A 76 -15.63 -19.34 -0.10
N LEU A 77 -15.18 -18.76 -1.22
CA LEU A 77 -15.09 -19.46 -2.50
C LEU A 77 -14.08 -20.61 -2.48
N VAL A 78 -12.94 -20.39 -1.84
CA VAL A 78 -11.88 -21.41 -1.69
C VAL A 78 -12.34 -22.53 -0.75
N ASP A 79 -13.02 -22.19 0.34
CA ASP A 79 -13.59 -23.16 1.29
C ASP A 79 -14.71 -23.98 0.61
N GLN A 80 -15.58 -23.35 -0.20
CA GLN A 80 -16.63 -24.05 -0.95
C GLN A 80 -16.10 -24.99 -2.03
N ASN A 81 -14.89 -24.72 -2.56
CA ASN A 81 -14.26 -25.48 -3.62
C ASN A 81 -12.98 -26.19 -3.13
N GLU A 82 -12.90 -26.48 -1.83
CA GLU A 82 -11.72 -27.07 -1.20
C GLU A 82 -11.31 -28.38 -1.87
N ASN A 83 -12.28 -29.23 -2.21
CA ASN A 83 -12.06 -30.49 -2.93
C ASN A 83 -11.34 -30.28 -4.28
N ILE A 84 -11.73 -29.24 -5.03
CA ILE A 84 -11.13 -28.93 -6.33
C ILE A 84 -9.70 -28.40 -6.16
N ILE A 85 -9.46 -27.58 -5.14
CA ILE A 85 -8.13 -27.02 -4.86
C ILE A 85 -7.17 -28.11 -4.38
N PHE A 86 -7.68 -29.05 -3.57
CA PHE A 86 -6.94 -30.22 -3.12
C PHE A 86 -6.62 -31.16 -4.28
N ASP A 87 -7.59 -31.46 -5.15
CA ASP A 87 -7.40 -32.33 -6.33
C ASP A 87 -6.36 -31.77 -7.32
N ILE A 88 -6.31 -30.44 -7.49
CA ILE A 88 -5.31 -29.79 -8.34
C ILE A 88 -3.94 -29.71 -7.63
N GLY A 89 -3.92 -29.89 -6.30
CA GLY A 89 -2.70 -29.87 -5.48
C GLY A 89 -2.11 -28.47 -5.32
N VAL A 90 -2.96 -27.44 -5.23
CA VAL A 90 -2.54 -26.06 -5.03
C VAL A 90 -2.58 -25.72 -3.54
N ASN A 91 -1.56 -24.99 -3.07
CA ASN A 91 -1.58 -24.50 -1.70
C ASN A 91 -2.75 -23.53 -1.50
N TRP A 92 -3.58 -23.85 -0.50
CA TRP A 92 -4.78 -23.11 -0.14
C TRP A 92 -4.55 -21.60 0.07
N HIS A 93 -3.43 -21.24 0.70
CA HIS A 93 -3.07 -19.84 0.93
C HIS A 93 -2.71 -19.11 -0.37
N ASN A 94 -2.04 -19.80 -1.30
CA ASN A 94 -1.74 -19.23 -2.62
C ASN A 94 -3.03 -19.03 -3.42
N ALA A 95 -3.97 -19.99 -3.36
CA ALA A 95 -5.26 -19.90 -4.04
C ALA A 95 -6.06 -18.68 -3.55
N ILE A 96 -6.10 -18.43 -2.23
CA ILE A 96 -6.75 -17.25 -1.67
C ILE A 96 -6.04 -15.96 -2.10
N SER A 97 -4.71 -15.90 -1.98
CA SER A 97 -3.95 -14.68 -2.30
C SER A 97 -4.10 -14.29 -3.78
N ILE A 98 -3.95 -15.27 -4.68
CA ILE A 98 -3.97 -15.05 -6.13
C ILE A 98 -5.41 -14.87 -6.62
N GLY A 99 -6.37 -15.62 -6.08
CA GLY A 99 -7.79 -15.46 -6.35
C GLY A 99 -8.32 -14.09 -5.95
N ARG A 100 -7.93 -13.57 -4.78
CA ARG A 100 -8.25 -12.20 -4.34
C ARG A 100 -7.71 -11.17 -5.31
N TYR A 101 -6.45 -11.33 -5.72
CA TYR A 101 -5.81 -10.42 -6.65
C TYR A 101 -6.49 -10.44 -8.03
N TYR A 102 -6.88 -11.63 -8.50
CA TYR A 102 -7.59 -11.83 -9.76
C TYR A 102 -9.00 -11.23 -9.74
N LEU A 103 -9.76 -11.42 -8.66
CA LEU A 103 -11.10 -10.84 -8.52
C LEU A 103 -11.08 -9.30 -8.49
N ILE A 104 -9.97 -8.69 -8.08
CA ILE A 104 -9.81 -7.22 -8.06
C ILE A 104 -9.32 -6.68 -9.41
N ASN A 105 -8.30 -7.29 -10.00
CA ASN A 105 -7.58 -6.73 -11.15
C ASN A 105 -7.92 -7.39 -12.49
N GLU A 106 -8.72 -8.47 -12.48
CA GLU A 106 -9.01 -9.34 -13.63
C GLU A 106 -7.77 -9.94 -14.31
N LYS A 107 -6.60 -9.77 -13.70
CA LYS A 107 -5.30 -10.24 -14.17
C LYS A 107 -4.51 -10.76 -12.97
N PHE A 108 -4.01 -11.99 -13.08
CA PHE A 108 -3.23 -12.63 -12.01
C PHE A 108 -1.72 -12.68 -12.30
N GLU A 109 -1.29 -12.51 -13.56
CA GLU A 109 0.11 -12.52 -13.99
C GLU A 109 1.00 -11.54 -13.22
N ASN A 110 0.42 -10.40 -12.81
CA ASN A 110 1.11 -9.36 -12.06
C ASN A 110 1.11 -9.58 -10.54
N CYS A 111 0.43 -10.60 -10.03
CA CYS A 111 0.39 -10.90 -8.60
C CYS A 111 1.79 -11.27 -8.08
N PRO A 112 2.30 -10.63 -7.02
CA PRO A 112 3.61 -10.96 -6.44
C PRO A 112 3.71 -12.42 -6.00
N THR A 113 2.62 -13.00 -5.50
CA THR A 113 2.54 -14.41 -5.08
C THR A 113 2.65 -15.33 -6.29
N TYR A 114 1.94 -15.04 -7.39
CA TYR A 114 1.98 -15.85 -8.61
C TYR A 114 3.36 -15.81 -9.28
N LYS A 115 4.04 -14.66 -9.28
CA LYS A 115 5.41 -14.55 -9.84
C LYS A 115 6.43 -15.45 -9.16
N LYS A 116 6.26 -15.70 -7.85
CA LYS A 116 7.13 -16.54 -7.02
C LYS A 116 6.84 -18.04 -7.15
N LEU A 117 5.75 -18.43 -7.80
CA LEU A 117 5.44 -19.85 -8.00
C LEU A 117 6.40 -20.51 -9.01
N LYS A 118 6.65 -21.80 -8.80
CA LYS A 118 7.33 -22.65 -9.78
C LYS A 118 6.43 -22.84 -11.00
N LYS A 119 7.00 -23.22 -12.14
CA LYS A 119 6.27 -23.38 -13.40
C LYS A 119 5.07 -24.34 -13.26
N ASP A 120 5.30 -25.50 -12.66
CA ASP A 120 4.24 -26.51 -12.44
C ASP A 120 3.11 -25.99 -11.53
N ASP A 121 3.46 -25.19 -10.52
CA ASP A 121 2.48 -24.58 -9.60
C ASP A 121 1.70 -23.42 -10.26
N LYS A 122 2.30 -22.76 -11.25
CA LYS A 122 1.62 -21.74 -12.06
C LYS A 122 0.53 -22.36 -12.93
N GLU A 123 0.84 -23.45 -13.62
CA GLU A 123 -0.11 -24.18 -14.46
C GLU A 123 -1.29 -24.70 -13.63
N LYS A 124 -1.01 -25.27 -12.45
CA LYS A 124 -2.04 -25.67 -11.48
C LYS A 124 -2.89 -24.50 -10.99
N MET A 125 -2.27 -23.35 -10.71
CA MET A 125 -2.99 -22.17 -10.26
C MET A 125 -3.86 -21.59 -11.37
N GLU A 126 -3.42 -21.60 -12.62
CA GLU A 126 -4.23 -21.18 -13.77
C GLU A 126 -5.51 -22.01 -13.90
N LEU A 127 -5.42 -23.33 -13.70
CA LEU A 127 -6.58 -24.21 -13.66
C LEU A 127 -7.55 -23.87 -12.51
N VAL A 128 -7.02 -23.51 -11.33
CA VAL A 128 -7.83 -23.04 -10.20
C VAL A 128 -8.54 -21.73 -10.53
N ILE A 129 -7.84 -20.80 -11.19
CA ILE A 129 -8.42 -19.52 -11.62
C ILE A 129 -9.54 -19.77 -12.62
N GLU A 130 -9.30 -20.60 -13.63
CA GLU A 130 -10.28 -20.92 -14.66
C GLU A 130 -11.54 -21.60 -14.10
N LYS A 131 -11.36 -22.60 -13.22
CA LYS A 131 -12.47 -23.43 -12.71
C LYS A 131 -13.26 -22.75 -11.59
N ILE A 132 -12.61 -21.96 -10.74
CA ILE A 132 -13.24 -21.42 -9.51
C ILE A 132 -13.45 -19.91 -9.64
N PHE A 133 -12.41 -19.17 -10.01
CA PHE A 133 -12.44 -17.71 -9.92
C PHE A 133 -13.03 -17.02 -11.15
N THR A 134 -12.85 -17.53 -12.37
CA THR A 134 -13.47 -17.02 -13.60
C THR A 134 -15.01 -17.07 -13.58
N PRO A 135 -15.66 -18.18 -13.17
CA PRO A 135 -17.12 -18.20 -13.03
C PRO A 135 -17.60 -17.28 -11.90
N ALA A 136 -16.88 -17.24 -10.77
CA ALA A 136 -17.20 -16.32 -9.67
C ALA A 136 -17.06 -14.84 -10.08
N LEU A 137 -16.03 -14.48 -10.85
CA LEU A 137 -15.84 -13.14 -11.40
C LEU A 137 -17.00 -12.75 -12.32
N SER A 138 -17.45 -13.68 -13.16
CA SER A 138 -18.59 -13.48 -14.05
C SER A 138 -19.90 -13.29 -13.27
N GLU A 139 -20.10 -14.04 -12.19
CA GLU A 139 -21.28 -13.92 -11.34
C GLU A 139 -21.25 -12.62 -10.51
N VAL A 140 -20.08 -12.23 -10.03
CA VAL A 140 -19.83 -10.93 -9.40
C VAL A 140 -20.20 -9.82 -10.37
N LYS A 141 -19.65 -9.78 -11.59
CA LYS A 141 -19.97 -8.77 -12.61
C LYS A 141 -21.46 -8.71 -12.97
N ARG A 142 -22.18 -9.84 -12.99
CA ARG A 142 -23.63 -9.86 -13.24
C ARG A 142 -24.44 -9.27 -12.09
N LYS A 143 -24.04 -9.53 -10.84
CA LYS A 143 -24.73 -9.06 -9.63
C LYS A 143 -24.38 -7.61 -9.31
N THR A 144 -23.15 -7.20 -9.55
CA THR A 144 -22.72 -5.80 -9.52
C THR A 144 -22.85 -5.22 -10.93
N LYS A 145 -24.05 -4.81 -11.34
CA LYS A 145 -24.18 -3.78 -12.38
C LYS A 145 -23.54 -2.49 -11.85
N PHE A 146 -22.22 -2.40 -11.87
CA PHE A 146 -21.56 -1.11 -11.96
C PHE A 146 -21.51 -0.76 -13.45
N PRO A 147 -21.96 0.44 -13.85
CA PRO A 147 -21.59 0.93 -15.17
C PRO A 147 -20.07 0.96 -15.18
N VAL A 148 -19.46 0.13 -16.02
CA VAL A 148 -18.09 0.36 -16.44
C VAL A 148 -18.14 1.68 -17.16
N ASP A 149 -17.84 2.75 -16.44
CA ASP A 149 -17.71 4.08 -17.00
C ASP A 149 -16.50 4.02 -17.94
N LYS A 150 -16.75 3.63 -19.19
CA LYS A 150 -15.85 3.75 -20.33
C LYS A 150 -15.68 5.24 -20.61
N LYS A 151 -15.00 5.95 -19.71
CA LYS A 151 -14.60 7.33 -19.92
C LYS A 151 -13.47 7.72 -18.99
N ARG A 152 -12.27 7.23 -19.26
CA ARG A 152 -11.09 8.09 -19.21
C ARG A 152 -10.25 7.82 -20.45
N ARG A 153 -10.14 8.91 -21.22
CA ARG A 153 -9.35 9.10 -22.43
C ARG A 153 -7.90 8.70 -22.24
#